data_AF-M4DY66-F1
#
_entry.id   AF-M4DY66-F1
#
_cell.length_a   1.000
_cell.length_b   1.000
_cell.length_c   1.000
_cell.angle_alpha   90.00
_cell.angle_beta   90.00
_cell.angle_gamma   90.00
#
_symmetry.space_group_name_H-M   'P 1'
#
loop_
_entity.id
_entity.type
_entity.pdbx_description
1 polymer ?
#
loop_
_entity_poly.entity_id
_entity_poly.type
_entity_poly.pdbx_seq_one_letter_code
_entity_poly.pdbx_strand_id
1 'polypeptide(L)'
;MAEGGEDPQRLKKIAAAAYDYDNDSRWTDYWSNILIPPHMASHAEVVEHYKRKFYQRYMDPDLVVEPMSSTSSSQSARPSASTTNANEQQARSRSSGSVPRTAGPSATTGAANPSSVRWDQQTIQFSVNAWVFVIAVLAVLPLVPKNLSNRAYRLSFMGTACSSLYSLYALYGRPRAWNMQGMQVYFQSIVGAKDFIYFIYCLTFVTSNLCLKFALIPILCRALEQVAKFLRRNFTRSTIYRKYLEDPCVWVESNTTTLNILSSQAEIAIGFLLIISLLSWQRNFIQTFMYWQLLKLMYQAPVTAGYHQSNWSKIGRTVNPMIQRYAPFLNTPVTAVQRWWFR
;
A
#
# COMPACT_ATOMS: atom_id res chain seq x y z
N MET A 1 19.39 65.10 28.96
CA MET A 1 19.86 64.51 27.70
C MET A 1 19.48 63.04 27.74
N ALA A 2 18.55 62.63 26.88
CA ALA A 2 18.10 61.25 26.73
C ALA A 2 18.84 60.63 25.54
N GLU A 3 19.63 59.58 25.78
CA GLU A 3 20.07 58.66 24.73
C GLU A 3 19.41 57.31 25.00
N GLY A 4 18.17 57.17 24.53
CA GLY A 4 17.54 55.88 24.33
C GLY A 4 18.06 55.30 23.02
N GLY A 5 19.24 54.67 23.06
CA GLY A 5 19.72 53.87 21.94
C GLY A 5 18.88 52.60 21.85
N GLU A 6 17.97 52.52 20.89
CA GLU A 6 17.22 51.30 20.59
C GLU A 6 18.20 50.17 20.26
N ASP A 7 18.13 49.06 21.00
CA ASP A 7 18.97 47.89 20.74
C ASP A 7 18.83 47.50 19.26
N PRO A 8 19.94 47.49 18.48
CA PRO A 8 19.87 47.29 17.02
C PRO A 8 19.27 45.91 16.66
N GLN A 9 19.38 44.92 17.54
CA GLN A 9 18.74 43.62 17.40
C GLN A 9 17.23 43.65 17.60
N ARG A 10 16.70 44.58 18.41
CA ARG A 10 15.26 44.72 18.66
C ARG A 10 14.55 45.26 17.42
N LEU A 11 15.15 46.24 16.75
CA LEU A 11 14.67 46.76 15.47
C LEU A 11 14.66 45.68 14.37
N LYS A 12 15.72 44.86 14.29
CA LYS A 12 15.80 43.74 13.33
C LYS A 12 14.74 42.66 13.60
N LYS A 13 14.46 42.34 14.87
CA LYS A 13 13.37 41.41 15.26
C LYS A 13 11.99 41.95 14.86
N ILE A 14 11.76 43.26 14.99
CA ILE A 14 10.50 43.92 14.57
C ILE A 14 10.36 43.90 13.04
N ALA A 15 11.43 44.20 12.31
CA ALA A 15 11.45 44.13 10.84
C ALA A 15 11.20 42.70 10.32
N ALA A 16 11.77 41.69 10.99
CA ALA A 16 11.49 40.29 10.69
C ALA A 16 10.02 39.94 10.97
N ALA A 17 9.41 40.43 12.04
CA ALA A 17 7.99 40.15 12.34
C ALA A 17 7.02 40.83 11.36
N ALA A 18 7.38 42.00 10.83
CA ALA A 18 6.57 42.77 9.89
C ALA A 18 6.74 42.34 8.41
N TYR A 19 7.64 41.40 8.13
CA TYR A 19 7.88 40.92 6.77
C TYR A 19 6.69 40.08 6.26
N ASP A 20 6.32 40.26 4.99
CA ASP A 20 5.21 39.54 4.36
C ASP A 20 5.68 38.18 3.82
N TYR A 21 5.68 37.18 4.70
CA TYR A 21 6.10 35.82 4.38
C TYR A 21 5.12 35.07 3.46
N ASP A 22 3.84 35.45 3.45
CA ASP A 22 2.81 34.71 2.72
C ASP A 22 2.87 34.99 1.21
N ASN A 23 3.47 36.12 0.82
CA ASN A 23 3.67 36.51 -0.58
C ASN A 23 5.05 36.07 -1.14
N ASP A 24 5.95 35.53 -0.31
CA ASP A 24 7.26 35.04 -0.76
C ASP A 24 7.21 33.53 -1.09
N SER A 25 7.31 33.20 -2.38
CA SER A 25 7.42 31.81 -2.87
C SER A 25 8.53 30.99 -2.18
N ARG A 26 9.63 31.63 -1.75
CA ARG A 26 10.76 30.97 -1.08
C ARG A 26 10.42 30.52 0.33
N TRP A 27 9.49 31.20 1.00
CA TRP A 27 9.01 30.79 2.33
C TRP A 27 8.27 29.46 2.27
N THR A 28 7.44 29.25 1.24
CA THR A 28 6.69 28.01 1.05
C THR A 28 7.61 26.81 0.80
N ASP A 29 8.62 26.99 -0.06
CA ASP A 29 9.63 25.97 -0.31
C ASP A 29 10.48 25.70 0.94
N TYR A 30 10.89 26.74 1.67
CA TYR A 30 11.64 26.60 2.91
C TYR A 30 10.84 25.84 3.97
N TRP A 31 9.58 26.22 4.20
CA TRP A 31 8.69 25.61 5.20
C TRP A 31 8.43 24.13 4.92
N SER A 32 8.23 23.75 3.65
CA SER A 32 8.00 22.34 3.26
C SER A 32 9.21 21.42 3.48
N ASN A 33 10.42 22.00 3.50
CA ASN A 33 11.67 21.28 3.71
C ASN A 33 12.06 21.13 5.19
N ILE A 34 11.38 21.83 6.10
CA ILE A 34 11.65 21.71 7.54
C ILE A 34 10.85 20.51 8.10
N LEU A 35 11.56 19.50 8.61
CA LEU A 35 10.92 18.40 9.34
C LEU A 35 10.52 18.84 10.74
N ILE A 36 9.26 19.28 10.90
CA ILE A 36 8.64 19.57 12.20
C ILE A 36 7.71 18.41 12.56
N PRO A 37 7.81 17.83 13.78
CA PRO A 37 6.83 16.85 14.25
C PRO A 37 5.39 17.40 14.17
N PRO A 38 4.40 16.60 13.74
CA PRO A 38 3.03 17.09 13.48
C PRO A 38 2.35 17.79 14.68
N HIS A 39 2.74 17.43 15.90
CA HIS A 39 2.23 18.01 17.14
C HIS A 39 2.87 19.36 17.50
N MET A 40 4.00 19.72 16.88
CA MET A 40 4.70 21.00 17.11
C MET A 40 4.47 22.02 15.98
N ALA A 41 4.08 21.57 14.78
CA ALA A 41 3.90 22.43 13.62
C ALA A 41 2.74 23.44 13.76
N SER A 42 1.78 23.19 14.65
CA SER A 42 0.66 24.08 14.95
C SER A 42 0.96 25.13 16.03
N HIS A 43 2.11 25.06 16.71
CA HIS A 43 2.47 26.02 17.75
C HIS A 43 2.97 27.33 17.11
N ALA A 44 2.33 28.45 17.43
CA ALA A 44 2.67 29.77 16.89
C ALA A 44 4.14 30.17 17.13
N GLU A 45 4.69 29.79 18.28
CA GLU A 45 6.09 30.04 18.64
C GLU A 45 7.09 29.31 17.73
N VAL A 46 6.72 28.11 17.28
CA VAL A 46 7.57 27.29 16.39
C VAL A 46 7.58 27.91 15.00
N VAL A 47 6.40 28.30 14.51
CA VAL A 47 6.26 29.01 13.23
C VAL A 47 7.07 30.31 13.25
N GLU A 48 6.98 31.09 14.33
CA GLU A 48 7.69 32.36 14.46
C GLU A 48 9.23 32.16 14.53
N HIS A 49 9.71 31.15 15.24
CA HIS A 49 11.14 30.82 15.29
C HIS A 49 11.71 30.53 13.89
N TYR A 50 10.98 29.75 13.08
CA TYR A 50 11.39 29.43 11.72
C TYR A 50 11.23 30.59 10.74
N LYS A 51 10.23 31.48 10.93
CA LYS A 51 10.14 32.76 10.18
C LYS A 51 11.37 33.63 10.43
N ARG A 52 11.80 33.76 11.68
CA ARG A 52 13.02 34.51 12.05
C ARG A 52 14.28 33.87 11.45
N LYS A 53 14.39 32.53 11.43
CA LYS A 53 15.50 31.83 10.75
C LYS A 53 15.50 32.00 9.24
N PHE A 54 14.33 32.03 8.61
CA PHE A 54 14.20 32.33 7.19
C PHE A 54 14.67 33.75 6.90
N TYR A 55 14.20 34.73 7.68
CA TYR A 55 14.60 36.12 7.53
C TYR A 55 16.11 36.31 7.74
N GLN A 56 16.69 35.63 8.73
CA GLN A 56 18.14 35.61 8.94
C GLN A 56 18.89 35.06 7.73
N ARG A 57 18.37 34.00 7.11
CA ARG A 57 19.04 33.32 6.00
C ARG A 57 18.97 34.08 4.67
N TYR A 58 17.88 34.80 4.42
CA TYR A 58 17.59 35.38 3.10
C TYR A 58 17.57 36.91 3.05
N MET A 59 17.42 37.60 4.19
CA MET A 59 17.30 39.07 4.24
C MET A 59 18.38 39.72 5.10
N ASP A 60 18.56 39.28 6.35
CA ASP A 60 19.51 39.91 7.28
C ASP A 60 20.33 38.87 8.06
N PRO A 61 21.53 38.49 7.57
CA PRO A 61 22.42 37.52 8.21
C PRO A 61 22.85 37.89 9.64
N ASP A 62 22.79 39.18 9.99
CA ASP A 62 23.23 39.70 11.29
C ASP A 62 22.10 39.65 12.34
N LEU A 63 20.89 39.19 11.99
CA LEU A 63 19.80 38.94 12.94
C LEU A 63 20.16 37.72 13.82
N VAL A 64 20.30 37.92 15.13
CA VAL A 64 20.58 36.83 16.06
C VAL A 64 19.26 36.15 16.45
N VAL A 65 19.09 34.89 16.02
CA VAL A 65 17.93 34.05 16.38
C VAL A 65 18.29 33.14 17.54
N GLU A 66 17.67 33.35 18.70
CA GLU A 66 17.85 32.52 19.89
C GLU A 66 17.38 31.07 19.64
N PRO A 67 18.15 30.06 20.10
CA PRO A 67 17.74 28.67 19.99
C PRO A 67 16.47 28.43 20.82
N MET A 68 15.55 27.65 20.28
CA MET A 68 14.29 27.36 20.97
C MET A 68 14.59 26.58 22.25
N SER A 69 14.30 27.18 23.42
CA SER A 69 14.38 26.51 24.70
C SER A 69 13.45 25.31 24.68
N SER A 70 14.00 24.11 24.69
CA SER A 70 13.23 22.88 24.79
C SER A 70 12.66 22.84 26.20
N THR A 71 11.37 23.14 26.34
CA THR A 71 10.62 22.95 27.59
C THR A 71 10.48 21.45 27.84
N SER A 72 11.54 20.81 28.33
CA SER A 72 11.47 19.51 28.99
C SER A 72 10.96 19.76 30.41
N SER A 73 9.73 19.33 30.68
CA SER A 73 9.12 19.39 31.99
C SER A 73 9.86 18.51 33.01
N SER A 74 10.16 19.13 34.16
CA SER A 74 10.40 18.52 35.49
C SER A 74 11.47 17.43 35.64
N GLN A 75 12.67 17.83 36.06
CA GLN A 75 13.24 17.33 37.31
C GLN A 75 14.26 18.31 37.90
N SER A 76 14.01 18.66 39.16
CA SER A 76 14.81 19.56 39.98
C SER A 76 16.08 18.84 40.44
N ALA A 77 17.25 19.42 40.15
CA ALA A 77 18.48 19.13 40.88
C ALA A 77 19.30 20.42 41.02
N ARG A 78 19.36 20.86 42.27
CA ARG A 78 20.04 22.01 42.86
C ARG A 78 21.51 22.19 42.41
N PRO A 79 22.02 23.44 42.28
CA PRO A 79 23.45 23.68 42.16
C PRO A 79 24.11 23.69 43.56
N SER A 80 25.23 23.00 43.71
CA SER A 80 26.17 23.21 44.83
C SER A 80 27.50 23.69 44.27
N ALA A 81 27.92 24.85 44.77
CA ALA A 81 29.20 25.48 44.51
C ALA A 81 30.32 24.91 45.40
N SER A 82 31.56 25.23 44.99
CA SER A 82 32.86 25.11 45.67
C SER A 82 33.45 23.68 45.74
N THR A 83 34.69 23.39 45.31
CA THR A 83 35.93 24.05 45.72
C THR A 83 37.08 23.83 44.71
N THR A 84 37.86 24.90 44.55
CA THR A 84 39.32 25.02 44.33
C THR A 84 40.15 23.75 44.13
N ASN A 85 40.93 23.71 43.04
CA ASN A 85 42.37 23.43 43.11
C ASN A 85 43.09 24.03 41.89
N ALA A 86 44.15 24.78 42.20
CA ALA A 86 45.04 25.47 41.30
C ALA A 86 46.21 24.57 40.85
N ASN A 87 46.98 25.11 39.90
CA ASN A 87 48.19 24.60 39.25
C ASN A 87 47.92 23.61 38.10
N GLU A 88 48.44 23.79 36.88
CA GLU A 88 49.77 24.28 36.55
C GLU A 88 49.86 24.81 35.11
N GLN A 89 50.91 25.61 34.90
CA GLN A 89 51.17 26.51 33.80
C GLN A 89 51.62 25.83 32.49
N GLN A 90 51.04 26.31 31.38
CA GLN A 90 51.78 26.87 30.23
C GLN A 90 52.57 25.89 29.33
N ALA A 91 51.86 25.28 28.37
CA ALA A 91 52.49 24.60 27.23
C ALA A 91 52.78 25.58 26.07
N ARG A 92 54.08 25.71 25.78
CA ARG A 92 54.71 26.51 24.74
C ARG A 92 54.59 25.81 23.38
N SER A 93 54.27 26.58 22.35
CA SER A 93 54.21 26.18 20.94
C SER A 93 55.60 25.99 20.33
N ARG A 94 55.79 24.97 19.47
CA ARG A 94 56.65 25.00 18.27
C ARG A 94 56.50 23.73 17.41
N SER A 95 56.39 23.95 16.11
CA SER A 95 56.27 23.01 14.99
C SER A 95 57.64 22.58 14.43
N SER A 96 57.72 21.37 13.82
CA SER A 96 58.14 21.14 12.41
C SER A 96 58.73 19.75 12.13
N GLY A 97 58.13 19.07 11.13
CA GLY A 97 58.70 18.11 10.14
C GLY A 97 59.24 16.76 10.63
N SER A 98 59.25 15.65 9.88
CA SER A 98 58.71 15.21 8.59
C SER A 98 59.29 13.81 8.31
N VAL A 99 58.49 12.74 8.05
CA VAL A 99 58.86 11.59 7.16
C VAL A 99 57.57 10.84 6.75
N PRO A 100 57.38 10.44 5.47
CA PRO A 100 56.25 9.64 5.01
C PRO A 100 56.58 8.15 4.89
N ARG A 101 55.63 7.23 5.20
CA ARG A 101 55.37 6.00 4.42
C ARG A 101 54.22 5.10 4.97
N THR A 102 53.26 4.88 4.06
CA THR A 102 52.48 3.64 3.75
C THR A 102 51.72 2.88 4.83
N ALA A 103 50.37 2.88 4.74
CA ALA A 103 49.51 1.69 4.66
C ALA A 103 48.04 2.11 4.40
N GLY A 104 47.43 1.64 3.30
CA GLY A 104 45.96 1.42 3.26
C GLY A 104 45.63 0.13 4.03
N PRO A 105 44.39 -0.13 4.50
CA PRO A 105 43.19 -0.11 3.66
C PRO A 105 41.89 0.35 4.38
N SER A 106 40.78 0.27 3.64
CA SER A 106 39.42 -0.06 4.09
C SER A 106 38.36 1.04 3.89
N ALA A 107 37.52 0.73 2.90
CA ALA A 107 36.24 1.35 2.62
C ALA A 107 35.45 1.60 3.90
N THR A 108 35.05 2.85 4.08
CA THR A 108 34.11 3.25 5.12
C THR A 108 32.78 2.57 4.85
N THR A 109 32.50 1.58 5.70
CA THR A 109 31.18 1.05 5.98
C THR A 109 30.18 2.20 6.05
N GLY A 110 29.24 2.21 5.11
CA GLY A 110 28.07 3.07 5.17
C GLY A 110 27.40 2.85 6.53
N ALA A 111 27.38 3.90 7.33
CA ALA A 111 26.62 3.94 8.57
C ALA A 111 25.16 3.60 8.22
N ALA A 112 24.74 2.41 8.62
CA ALA A 112 23.35 2.01 8.60
C ALA A 112 22.61 2.98 9.53
N ASN A 113 21.91 3.95 8.95
CA ASN A 113 20.94 4.74 9.68
C ASN A 113 19.97 3.76 10.37
N PRO A 114 19.66 3.96 11.67
CA PRO A 114 18.71 3.11 12.36
C PRO A 114 17.38 3.24 11.64
N SER A 115 16.92 2.12 11.09
CA SER A 115 15.63 1.98 10.44
C SER A 115 14.55 2.48 11.39
N SER A 116 14.05 3.68 11.14
CA SER A 116 12.68 4.01 11.53
C SER A 116 11.80 2.89 10.98
N VAL A 117 10.80 2.49 11.77
CA VAL A 117 9.87 1.40 11.45
C VAL A 117 8.97 1.84 10.29
N ARG A 118 9.55 2.05 9.12
CA ARG A 118 8.88 2.16 7.85
C ARG A 118 8.55 0.72 7.51
N TRP A 119 7.43 0.25 8.04
CA TRP A 119 6.84 -1.02 7.64
C TRP A 119 6.90 -1.09 6.13
N ASP A 120 7.75 -1.99 5.62
CA ASP A 120 7.97 -2.11 4.20
C ASP A 120 6.61 -2.42 3.57
N GLN A 121 6.26 -1.69 2.51
CA GLN A 121 4.98 -1.80 1.82
C GLN A 121 4.66 -3.25 1.46
N GLN A 122 5.70 -4.03 1.14
CA GLN A 122 5.60 -5.45 0.85
C GLN A 122 5.19 -6.28 2.08
N THR A 123 5.67 -5.91 3.27
CA THR A 123 5.33 -6.57 4.53
C THR A 123 3.87 -6.30 4.90
N ILE A 124 3.36 -5.09 4.65
CA ILE A 124 1.93 -4.76 4.86
C ILE A 124 1.06 -5.55 3.86
N GLN A 125 1.42 -5.58 2.58
CA GLN A 125 0.68 -6.37 1.60
C GLN A 125 0.69 -7.86 1.96
N PHE A 126 1.83 -8.39 2.39
CA PHE A 126 1.94 -9.76 2.84
C PHE A 126 1.06 -10.06 4.05
N SER A 127 1.11 -9.24 5.10
CA SER A 127 0.34 -9.49 6.32
C SER A 127 -1.17 -9.51 6.04
N VAL A 128 -1.65 -8.60 5.19
CA VAL A 128 -3.06 -8.58 4.78
C VAL A 128 -3.41 -9.83 3.95
N ASN A 129 -2.58 -10.23 2.98
CA ASN A 129 -2.87 -11.42 2.18
C ASN A 129 -2.75 -12.73 2.97
N ALA A 130 -1.81 -12.82 3.92
CA ALA A 130 -1.69 -13.94 4.83
C ALA A 130 -2.91 -14.02 5.76
N TRP A 131 -3.37 -12.89 6.29
CA TRP A 131 -4.60 -12.83 7.06
C TRP A 131 -5.82 -13.27 6.22
N VAL A 132 -5.96 -12.75 5.00
CA VAL A 132 -7.02 -13.16 4.06
C VAL A 132 -6.99 -14.66 3.81
N PHE A 133 -5.81 -15.25 3.60
CA PHE A 133 -5.63 -16.68 3.39
C PHE A 133 -6.16 -17.49 4.58
N VAL A 134 -5.74 -17.14 5.81
CA VAL A 134 -6.18 -17.83 7.03
C VAL A 134 -7.69 -17.74 7.21
N ILE A 135 -8.27 -16.55 7.04
CA ILE A 135 -9.72 -16.34 7.19
C ILE A 135 -10.51 -17.07 6.09
N ALA A 136 -9.97 -17.12 4.87
CA ALA A 136 -10.63 -17.82 3.76
C ALA A 136 -10.63 -19.34 3.98
N VAL A 137 -9.52 -19.91 4.46
CA VAL A 137 -9.46 -21.33 4.85
C VAL A 137 -10.49 -21.60 5.96
N LEU A 138 -10.55 -20.74 6.97
CA LEU A 138 -11.51 -20.85 8.07
C LEU A 138 -12.97 -20.81 7.58
N ALA A 139 -13.28 -20.00 6.56
CA ALA A 139 -14.61 -19.94 5.99
C ALA A 139 -15.02 -21.23 5.22
N VAL A 140 -14.06 -21.92 4.59
CA VAL A 140 -14.31 -23.14 3.81
C VAL A 140 -14.45 -24.37 4.72
N LEU A 141 -13.70 -24.43 5.83
CA LEU A 141 -13.70 -25.60 6.73
C LEU A 141 -15.12 -25.93 7.25
N PRO A 142 -15.58 -27.19 7.10
CA PRO A 142 -16.92 -27.60 7.51
C PRO A 142 -17.10 -27.66 9.04
N LEU A 143 -16.00 -27.65 9.79
CA LEU A 143 -15.99 -27.72 11.27
C LEU A 143 -16.35 -26.38 11.95
N VAL A 144 -16.39 -25.28 11.21
CA VAL A 144 -16.62 -23.94 11.76
C VAL A 144 -18.12 -23.63 11.83
N PRO A 145 -18.62 -23.05 12.93
CA PRO A 145 -20.04 -22.69 13.05
C PRO A 145 -20.46 -21.72 11.94
N LYS A 146 -21.68 -21.90 11.41
CA LYS A 146 -22.21 -21.18 10.24
C LYS A 146 -22.09 -19.65 10.37
N ASN A 147 -22.35 -19.10 11.55
CA ASN A 147 -22.25 -17.66 11.80
C ASN A 147 -20.83 -17.14 11.63
N LEU A 148 -19.84 -17.90 12.10
CA LEU A 148 -18.44 -17.52 12.04
C LEU A 148 -17.87 -17.76 10.64
N SER A 149 -18.27 -18.85 9.97
CA SER A 149 -17.95 -19.12 8.56
C SER A 149 -18.51 -18.02 7.64
N ASN A 150 -19.72 -17.53 7.85
CA ASN A 150 -20.31 -16.44 7.07
C ASN A 150 -19.60 -15.09 7.30
N ARG A 151 -19.20 -14.81 8.55
CA ARG A 151 -18.39 -13.61 8.86
C ARG A 151 -17.01 -13.71 8.25
N ALA A 152 -16.35 -14.85 8.39
CA ALA A 152 -15.05 -15.13 7.78
C ALA A 152 -15.12 -14.99 6.26
N TYR A 153 -16.16 -15.53 5.61
CA TYR A 153 -16.41 -15.33 4.19
C TYR A 153 -16.40 -13.84 3.81
N ARG A 154 -17.26 -13.02 4.45
CA ARG A 154 -17.34 -11.58 4.14
C ARG A 154 -16.03 -10.85 4.41
N LEU A 155 -15.34 -11.20 5.50
CA LEU A 155 -14.05 -10.63 5.87
C LEU A 155 -12.97 -10.99 4.85
N SER A 156 -12.95 -12.20 4.29
CA SER A 156 -12.01 -12.59 3.23
C SER A 156 -12.19 -11.74 1.98
N PHE A 157 -13.41 -11.53 1.52
CA PHE A 157 -13.65 -10.66 0.36
C PHE A 157 -13.32 -9.19 0.66
N MET A 158 -13.71 -8.68 1.83
CA MET A 158 -13.42 -7.30 2.20
C MET A 158 -11.92 -7.06 2.35
N GLY A 159 -11.19 -7.99 2.97
CA GLY A 159 -9.73 -7.97 3.07
C GLY A 159 -9.04 -8.00 1.72
N THR A 160 -9.50 -8.88 0.83
CA THR A 160 -8.98 -8.97 -0.54
C THR A 160 -9.25 -7.68 -1.30
N ALA A 161 -10.45 -7.10 -1.19
CA ALA A 161 -10.81 -5.84 -1.84
C ALA A 161 -9.92 -4.68 -1.36
N CYS A 162 -9.71 -4.57 -0.04
CA CYS A 162 -8.81 -3.55 0.53
C CYS A 162 -7.36 -3.76 0.07
N SER A 163 -6.87 -5.01 0.05
CA SER A 163 -5.52 -5.33 -0.41
C SER A 163 -5.32 -5.03 -1.91
N SER A 164 -6.28 -5.40 -2.75
CA SER A 164 -6.24 -5.09 -4.17
C SER A 164 -6.32 -3.59 -4.44
N LEU A 165 -7.16 -2.87 -3.68
CA LEU A 165 -7.28 -1.42 -3.81
C LEU A 165 -5.99 -0.72 -3.36
N TYR A 166 -5.36 -1.19 -2.28
CA TYR A 166 -4.07 -0.68 -1.82
C TYR A 166 -2.96 -0.93 -2.85
N SER A 167 -2.91 -2.14 -3.42
CA SER A 167 -1.93 -2.50 -4.46
C SER A 167 -2.12 -1.65 -5.71
N LEU A 168 -3.37 -1.42 -6.09
CA LEU A 168 -3.72 -0.58 -7.23
C LEU A 168 -3.34 0.88 -7.01
N TYR A 169 -3.66 1.43 -5.84
CA TYR A 169 -3.28 2.78 -5.45
C TYR A 169 -1.75 2.96 -5.44
N ALA A 170 -1.03 1.94 -4.97
CA ALA A 170 0.43 1.99 -4.95
C ALA A 170 1.07 1.94 -6.34
N LEU A 171 0.49 1.19 -7.29
CA LEU A 171 1.04 1.02 -8.64
C LEU A 171 0.63 2.15 -9.60
N TYR A 172 -0.61 2.61 -9.52
CA TYR A 172 -1.19 3.57 -10.47
C TYR A 172 -1.36 4.98 -9.88
N GLY A 173 -1.17 5.16 -8.57
CA GLY A 173 -1.24 6.45 -7.91
C GLY A 173 -2.67 7.01 -7.83
N ARG A 174 -2.75 8.35 -7.77
CA ARG A 174 -4.03 9.08 -7.74
C ARG A 174 -4.48 9.43 -9.16
N PRO A 175 -5.79 9.52 -9.42
CA PRO A 175 -6.29 10.02 -10.71
C PRO A 175 -5.76 11.44 -10.96
N ARG A 176 -5.29 11.69 -12.18
CA ARG A 176 -4.71 12.97 -12.60
C ARG A 176 -5.66 14.16 -12.39
N ALA A 177 -6.95 13.91 -12.53
CA ALA A 177 -8.01 14.86 -12.23
C ALA A 177 -9.24 14.09 -11.75
N TRP A 178 -9.97 14.71 -10.82
CA TRP A 178 -11.26 14.20 -10.31
C TRP A 178 -12.45 14.58 -11.21
N ASN A 179 -12.19 15.03 -12.45
CA ASN A 179 -13.22 15.24 -13.45
C ASN A 179 -13.65 13.89 -14.06
N MET A 180 -14.84 13.84 -14.67
CA MET A 180 -15.37 12.59 -15.26
C MET A 180 -14.44 12.02 -16.33
N GLN A 181 -13.81 12.88 -17.15
CA GLN A 181 -12.88 12.47 -18.20
C GLN A 181 -11.56 11.92 -17.63
N GLY A 182 -11.00 12.55 -16.58
CA GLY A 182 -9.78 12.10 -15.91
C GLY A 182 -9.99 10.79 -15.16
N MET A 183 -11.15 10.61 -14.52
CA MET A 183 -11.53 9.32 -13.95
C MET A 183 -11.69 8.26 -15.03
N GLN A 184 -12.32 8.56 -16.17
CA GLN A 184 -12.47 7.60 -17.27
C GLN A 184 -11.09 7.11 -17.77
N VAL A 185 -10.16 8.02 -18.02
CA VAL A 185 -8.79 7.66 -18.44
C VAL A 185 -8.07 6.84 -17.38
N TYR A 186 -8.24 7.18 -16.09
CA TYR A 186 -7.69 6.42 -14.98
C TYR A 186 -8.28 5.00 -14.88
N PHE A 187 -9.58 4.83 -15.08
CA PHE A 187 -10.17 3.50 -15.13
C PHE A 187 -9.66 2.71 -16.34
N GLN A 188 -9.49 3.34 -17.50
CA GLN A 188 -8.94 2.68 -18.69
C GLN A 188 -7.51 2.18 -18.49
N SER A 189 -6.68 2.88 -17.72
CA SER A 189 -5.31 2.42 -17.43
C SER A 189 -5.27 1.22 -16.47
N ILE A 190 -6.32 1.07 -15.66
CA ILE A 190 -6.39 0.10 -14.56
C ILE A 190 -7.27 -1.11 -14.89
N VAL A 191 -8.21 -0.99 -15.82
CA VAL A 191 -9.25 -2.00 -16.08
C VAL A 191 -8.67 -3.37 -16.43
N GLY A 192 -7.48 -3.41 -17.06
CA GLY A 192 -6.77 -4.64 -17.39
C GLY A 192 -5.90 -5.21 -16.27
N ALA A 193 -5.74 -4.50 -15.14
CA ALA A 193 -4.91 -4.94 -14.02
C ALA A 193 -5.58 -6.10 -13.28
N LYS A 194 -4.80 -7.16 -12.98
CA LYS A 194 -5.26 -8.30 -12.16
C LYS A 194 -5.91 -7.80 -10.87
N ASP A 195 -5.29 -6.84 -10.19
CA ASP A 195 -5.78 -6.33 -8.91
C ASP A 195 -7.13 -5.61 -9.02
N PHE A 196 -7.37 -4.86 -10.11
CA PHE A 196 -8.67 -4.24 -10.34
C PHE A 196 -9.78 -5.27 -10.55
N ILE A 197 -9.50 -6.33 -11.32
CA ILE A 197 -10.46 -7.41 -11.56
C ILE A 197 -10.83 -8.09 -10.23
N TYR A 198 -9.85 -8.41 -9.38
CA TYR A 198 -10.12 -8.99 -8.06
C TYR A 198 -10.82 -8.01 -7.11
N PHE A 199 -10.58 -6.70 -7.23
CA PHE A 199 -11.30 -5.69 -6.48
C PHE A 199 -12.81 -5.72 -6.81
N ILE A 200 -13.16 -5.69 -8.10
CA ILE A 200 -14.55 -5.74 -8.57
C ILE A 200 -15.20 -7.09 -8.25
N TYR A 201 -14.46 -8.19 -8.42
CA TYR A 201 -14.86 -9.53 -7.98
C TYR A 201 -15.28 -9.51 -6.51
N CYS A 202 -14.44 -8.96 -5.63
CA CYS A 202 -14.72 -8.94 -4.21
C CYS A 202 -15.90 -8.04 -3.85
N LEU A 203 -16.02 -6.86 -4.48
CA LEU A 203 -17.13 -5.94 -4.25
C LEU A 203 -18.48 -6.60 -4.57
N THR A 204 -18.53 -7.41 -5.64
CA THR A 204 -19.75 -8.14 -6.06
C THR A 204 -20.25 -9.12 -4.99
N PHE A 205 -19.34 -9.74 -4.23
CA PHE A 205 -19.69 -10.71 -3.17
C PHE A 205 -19.79 -10.11 -1.77
N VAL A 206 -19.17 -8.96 -1.49
CA VAL A 206 -19.32 -8.25 -0.20
C VAL A 206 -20.70 -7.61 -0.09
N THR A 207 -21.18 -7.02 -1.18
CA THR A 207 -22.45 -6.29 -1.24
C THR A 207 -23.68 -7.20 -1.28
N SER A 208 -23.50 -8.49 -1.57
CA SER A 208 -24.58 -9.47 -1.66
C SER A 208 -24.74 -10.28 -0.37
N ASN A 209 -25.99 -10.71 -0.10
CA ASN A 209 -26.29 -11.60 1.02
C ASN A 209 -26.10 -13.09 0.68
N LEU A 210 -25.85 -13.41 -0.60
CA LEU A 210 -25.64 -14.77 -1.07
C LEU A 210 -24.22 -15.24 -0.75
N CYS A 211 -24.10 -16.21 0.17
CA CYS A 211 -22.82 -16.80 0.54
C CYS A 211 -22.57 -18.08 -0.29
N LEU A 212 -21.79 -17.95 -1.36
CA LEU A 212 -21.34 -19.09 -2.16
C LEU A 212 -19.92 -19.44 -1.79
N LYS A 213 -19.71 -20.47 -0.95
CA LYS A 213 -18.35 -20.86 -0.51
C LYS A 213 -17.39 -21.12 -1.68
N PHE A 214 -17.88 -21.60 -2.82
CA PHE A 214 -17.11 -21.77 -4.06
C PHE A 214 -16.46 -20.47 -4.55
N ALA A 215 -17.03 -19.30 -4.25
CA ALA A 215 -16.47 -18.00 -4.59
C ALA A 215 -15.16 -17.66 -3.85
N LEU A 216 -14.80 -18.42 -2.81
CA LEU A 216 -13.50 -18.27 -2.14
C LEU A 216 -12.36 -18.96 -2.88
N ILE A 217 -12.61 -19.87 -3.81
CA ILE A 217 -11.55 -20.63 -4.50
C ILE A 217 -10.58 -19.69 -5.25
N PRO A 218 -11.04 -18.72 -6.06
CA PRO A 218 -10.15 -17.75 -6.71
C PRO A 218 -9.33 -16.90 -5.73
N ILE A 219 -9.94 -16.56 -4.59
CA ILE A 219 -9.29 -15.74 -3.55
C ILE A 219 -8.21 -16.55 -2.85
N LEU A 220 -8.49 -17.81 -2.52
CA LEU A 220 -7.51 -18.72 -1.94
C LEU A 220 -6.32 -18.94 -2.88
N CYS A 221 -6.57 -19.18 -4.17
CA CYS A 221 -5.51 -19.33 -5.17
C CYS A 221 -4.62 -18.08 -5.23
N ARG A 222 -5.23 -16.90 -5.27
CA ARG A 222 -4.51 -15.61 -5.29
C ARG A 222 -3.72 -15.38 -4.01
N ALA A 223 -4.33 -15.57 -2.84
CA ALA A 223 -3.68 -15.33 -1.56
C ALA A 223 -2.52 -16.30 -1.35
N LEU A 224 -2.69 -17.56 -1.72
CA LEU A 224 -1.63 -18.58 -1.69
C LEU A 224 -0.44 -18.19 -2.58
N GLU A 225 -0.69 -17.70 -3.80
CA GLU A 225 0.35 -17.23 -4.73
C GLU A 225 1.16 -16.07 -4.11
N GLN A 226 0.49 -15.08 -3.51
CA GLN A 226 1.16 -13.93 -2.89
C GLN A 226 1.94 -14.31 -1.63
N VAL A 227 1.36 -15.16 -0.79
CA VAL A 227 2.00 -15.65 0.44
C VAL A 227 3.24 -16.47 0.09
N ALA A 228 3.16 -17.41 -0.86
CA ALA A 228 4.28 -18.24 -1.27
C ALA A 228 5.46 -17.43 -1.81
N LYS A 229 5.20 -16.45 -2.69
CA LYS A 229 6.21 -15.55 -3.26
C LYS A 229 6.92 -14.74 -2.17
N PHE A 230 6.17 -14.21 -1.20
CA PHE A 230 6.75 -13.43 -0.11
C PHE A 230 7.56 -14.30 0.86
N LEU A 231 7.04 -15.47 1.24
CA LEU A 231 7.72 -16.42 2.12
C LEU A 231 9.08 -16.81 1.56
N ARG A 232 9.12 -17.18 0.27
CA ARG A 232 10.36 -17.54 -0.41
C ARG A 232 11.35 -16.38 -0.41
N ARG A 233 10.92 -15.19 -0.84
CA ARG A 233 11.80 -14.02 -0.95
C ARG A 233 12.43 -13.59 0.39
N ASN A 234 11.71 -13.70 1.50
CA ASN A 234 12.15 -13.15 2.79
C ASN A 234 12.69 -14.21 3.76
N PHE A 235 12.20 -15.45 3.72
CA PHE A 235 12.49 -16.48 4.73
C PHE A 235 13.31 -17.67 4.21
N THR A 236 13.91 -17.59 3.02
CA THR A 236 14.77 -18.68 2.48
C THR A 236 15.87 -19.14 3.44
N ARG A 237 16.37 -18.26 4.32
CA ARG A 237 17.42 -18.59 5.30
C ARG A 237 16.90 -19.17 6.63
N SER A 238 15.59 -19.16 6.85
CA SER A 238 14.97 -19.65 8.10
C SER A 238 14.88 -21.18 8.11
N THR A 239 15.23 -21.80 9.25
CA THR A 239 15.17 -23.26 9.44
C THR A 239 13.72 -23.77 9.43
N ILE A 240 12.77 -22.98 9.94
CA ILE A 240 11.33 -23.31 9.95
C ILE A 240 10.78 -23.33 8.52
N TYR A 241 11.19 -22.36 7.69
CA TYR A 241 10.79 -22.29 6.30
C TYR A 241 11.29 -23.52 5.53
N ARG A 242 12.58 -23.83 5.64
CA ARG A 242 13.18 -25.02 4.99
C ARG A 242 12.53 -26.33 5.41
N LYS A 243 12.15 -26.47 6.68
CA LYS A 243 11.61 -27.74 7.20
C LYS A 243 10.16 -28.01 6.78
N TYR A 244 9.32 -26.98 6.64
CA TYR A 244 7.87 -27.19 6.47
C TYR A 244 7.24 -26.44 5.29
N LEU A 245 7.81 -25.32 4.85
CA LEU A 245 7.17 -24.39 3.91
C LEU A 245 7.89 -24.29 2.56
N GLU A 246 9.13 -24.77 2.46
CA GLU A 246 9.92 -24.76 1.22
C GLU A 246 9.22 -25.56 0.12
N ASP A 247 8.93 -26.86 0.34
CA ASP A 247 8.31 -27.70 -0.69
C ASP A 247 6.94 -27.19 -1.14
N PRO A 248 5.99 -26.80 -0.25
CA PRO A 248 4.72 -26.23 -0.68
C PRO A 248 4.87 -24.90 -1.43
N CYS A 249 5.78 -24.02 -1.02
CA CYS A 249 5.99 -22.73 -1.70
C CYS A 249 6.59 -22.93 -3.10
N VAL A 250 7.55 -23.85 -3.24
CA VAL A 250 8.14 -24.21 -4.54
C VAL A 250 7.08 -24.82 -5.45
N TRP A 251 6.24 -25.72 -4.93
CA TRP A 251 5.13 -26.30 -5.68
C TRP A 251 4.14 -25.25 -6.18
N VAL A 252 3.73 -24.31 -5.30
CA VAL A 252 2.82 -23.22 -5.68
C VAL A 252 3.41 -22.38 -6.81
N GLU A 253 4.70 -22.08 -6.74
CA GLU A 253 5.37 -21.26 -7.76
C GLU A 253 5.52 -22.00 -9.09
N SER A 254 5.89 -23.29 -9.07
CA SER A 254 5.97 -24.13 -10.27
C SER A 254 4.60 -24.39 -10.92
N ASN A 255 3.52 -24.35 -10.14
CA ASN A 255 2.16 -24.66 -10.59
C ASN A 255 1.26 -23.42 -10.71
N THR A 256 1.84 -22.24 -10.88
CA THR A 256 1.09 -20.98 -11.05
C THR A 256 0.07 -21.06 -12.20
N THR A 257 0.41 -21.73 -13.31
CA THR A 257 -0.51 -21.94 -14.44
C THR A 257 -1.71 -22.82 -14.05
N THR A 258 -1.49 -23.91 -13.33
CA THR A 258 -2.54 -24.79 -12.81
C THR A 258 -3.48 -24.04 -11.87
N LEU A 259 -2.94 -23.19 -10.97
CA LEU A 259 -3.74 -22.36 -10.07
C LEU A 259 -4.61 -21.35 -10.82
N ASN A 260 -4.07 -20.70 -11.86
CA ASN A 260 -4.86 -19.78 -12.70
C ASN A 260 -5.93 -20.51 -13.54
N ILE A 261 -5.65 -21.73 -14.01
CA ILE A 261 -6.65 -22.59 -14.66
C ILE A 261 -7.75 -22.97 -13.68
N LEU A 262 -7.41 -23.37 -12.45
CA LEU A 262 -8.39 -23.69 -11.41
C LEU A 262 -9.23 -22.47 -11.03
N SER A 263 -8.60 -21.30 -10.85
CA SER A 263 -9.29 -20.04 -10.57
C SER A 263 -10.31 -19.70 -11.66
N SER A 264 -9.89 -19.76 -12.93
CA SER A 264 -10.77 -19.45 -14.07
C SER A 264 -11.91 -20.46 -14.24
N GLN A 265 -11.69 -21.74 -13.92
CA GLN A 265 -12.76 -22.74 -13.90
C GLN A 265 -13.77 -22.44 -12.79
N ALA A 266 -13.28 -22.11 -11.60
CA ALA A 266 -14.12 -21.72 -10.47
C ALA A 266 -14.92 -20.45 -10.78
N GLU A 267 -14.29 -19.42 -11.36
CA GLU A 267 -14.94 -18.16 -11.78
C GLU A 267 -16.10 -18.42 -12.75
N ILE A 268 -15.87 -19.23 -13.79
CA ILE A 268 -16.94 -19.58 -14.74
C ILE A 268 -18.03 -20.40 -14.04
N ALA A 269 -17.67 -21.38 -13.21
CA ALA A 269 -18.62 -22.20 -12.47
C ALA A 269 -19.51 -21.36 -11.54
N ILE A 270 -18.94 -20.35 -10.87
CA ILE A 270 -19.70 -19.40 -10.05
C ILE A 270 -20.70 -18.61 -10.89
N GLY A 271 -20.35 -18.24 -12.12
CA GLY A 271 -21.28 -17.57 -13.05
C GLY A 271 -22.52 -18.41 -13.34
N PHE A 272 -22.34 -19.71 -13.58
CA PHE A 272 -23.44 -20.65 -13.73
C PHE A 272 -24.21 -20.88 -12.42
N LEU A 273 -23.52 -20.99 -11.28
CA LEU A 273 -24.18 -21.11 -9.98
C LEU A 273 -25.07 -19.89 -9.68
N LEU A 274 -24.66 -18.68 -10.08
CA LEU A 274 -25.48 -17.49 -9.95
C LEU A 274 -26.73 -17.55 -10.84
N ILE A 275 -26.62 -18.03 -12.07
CA ILE A 275 -27.81 -18.29 -12.92
C ILE A 275 -28.76 -19.27 -12.23
N ILE A 276 -28.25 -20.39 -11.72
CA ILE A 276 -29.06 -21.39 -11.01
C ILE A 276 -29.68 -20.76 -9.75
N SER A 277 -28.96 -19.88 -9.05
CA SER A 277 -29.48 -19.19 -7.87
C SER A 277 -30.66 -18.25 -8.19
N LEU A 278 -30.79 -17.77 -9.44
CA LEU A 278 -31.97 -16.99 -9.86
C LEU A 278 -33.25 -17.83 -9.90
N LEU A 279 -33.14 -19.16 -10.00
CA LEU A 279 -34.30 -20.05 -9.92
C LEU A 279 -34.72 -20.30 -8.46
N SER A 280 -33.86 -19.99 -7.49
CA SER A 280 -34.13 -20.12 -6.05
C SER A 280 -34.99 -18.97 -5.51
N TRP A 281 -35.31 -19.00 -4.22
CA TRP A 281 -36.02 -17.93 -3.50
C TRP A 281 -35.11 -16.73 -3.17
N GLN A 282 -33.78 -16.94 -3.11
CA GLN A 282 -32.79 -15.88 -2.87
C GLN A 282 -32.28 -15.26 -4.18
N ARG A 283 -33.20 -14.73 -5.00
CA ARG A 283 -32.88 -14.19 -6.32
C ARG A 283 -32.12 -12.87 -6.18
N ASN A 284 -30.94 -12.79 -6.78
CA ASN A 284 -30.19 -11.54 -6.89
C ASN A 284 -29.81 -11.26 -8.35
N PHE A 285 -30.77 -10.67 -9.08
CA PHE A 285 -30.61 -10.32 -10.50
C PHE A 285 -29.46 -9.35 -10.74
N ILE A 286 -29.32 -8.33 -9.88
CA ILE A 286 -28.27 -7.31 -9.99
C ILE A 286 -26.89 -7.94 -9.84
N GLN A 287 -26.68 -8.77 -8.81
CA GLN A 287 -25.42 -9.48 -8.60
C GLN A 287 -25.07 -10.39 -9.78
N THR A 288 -26.06 -11.14 -10.28
CA THR A 288 -25.83 -12.04 -11.43
C THR A 288 -25.43 -11.23 -12.66
N PHE A 289 -26.14 -10.15 -12.97
CA PHE A 289 -25.80 -9.27 -14.09
C PHE A 289 -24.39 -8.66 -13.93
N MET A 290 -24.08 -8.09 -12.76
CA MET A 290 -22.76 -7.51 -12.48
C MET A 290 -21.64 -8.54 -12.61
N TYR A 291 -21.86 -9.76 -12.11
CA TYR A 291 -20.87 -10.83 -12.20
C TYR A 291 -20.64 -11.30 -13.64
N TRP A 292 -21.69 -11.39 -14.45
CA TRP A 292 -21.55 -11.75 -15.86
C TRP A 292 -20.85 -10.65 -16.67
N GLN A 293 -21.01 -9.37 -16.32
CA GLN A 293 -20.19 -8.27 -16.86
C GLN A 293 -18.72 -8.40 -16.45
N LEU A 294 -18.46 -8.79 -15.21
CA LEU A 294 -17.09 -9.07 -14.75
C LEU A 294 -16.47 -10.24 -15.50
N LEU A 295 -17.19 -11.36 -15.70
CA LEU A 295 -16.67 -12.48 -16.49
C LEU A 295 -16.38 -12.09 -17.93
N LYS A 296 -17.22 -11.23 -18.53
CA LYS A 296 -16.96 -10.65 -19.85
C LYS A 296 -15.69 -9.80 -19.86
N LEU A 297 -15.48 -8.98 -18.82
CA LEU A 297 -14.22 -8.26 -18.64
C LEU A 297 -13.03 -9.22 -18.53
N MET A 298 -13.14 -10.29 -17.74
CA MET A 298 -12.06 -11.29 -17.57
C MET A 298 -11.75 -12.06 -18.85
N TYR A 299 -12.74 -12.23 -19.73
CA TYR A 299 -12.59 -12.82 -21.06
C TYR A 299 -11.77 -11.93 -22.01
N GLN A 300 -11.89 -10.60 -21.87
CA GLN A 300 -11.23 -9.61 -22.72
C GLN A 300 -9.90 -9.12 -22.14
N ALA A 301 -9.76 -9.07 -20.81
CA ALA A 301 -8.59 -8.51 -20.15
C ALA A 301 -7.33 -9.36 -20.39
N PRO A 302 -6.20 -8.78 -20.81
CA PRO A 302 -5.04 -9.53 -21.29
C PRO A 302 -4.45 -10.48 -20.25
N VAL A 303 -4.58 -10.16 -18.95
CA VAL A 303 -4.00 -10.94 -17.86
C VAL A 303 -4.78 -12.24 -17.58
N THR A 304 -6.07 -12.28 -17.90
CA THR A 304 -6.98 -13.41 -17.60
C THR A 304 -7.56 -14.06 -18.85
N ALA A 305 -7.54 -13.37 -19.99
CA ALA A 305 -8.16 -13.77 -21.24
C ALA A 305 -7.74 -15.18 -21.69
N GLY A 306 -6.45 -15.49 -21.67
CA GLY A 306 -5.95 -16.80 -22.13
C GLY A 306 -6.59 -17.98 -21.40
N TYR A 307 -6.70 -17.89 -20.07
CA TYR A 307 -7.31 -18.94 -19.24
C TYR A 307 -8.82 -19.04 -19.46
N HIS A 308 -9.51 -17.88 -19.51
CA HIS A 308 -10.96 -17.82 -19.69
C HIS A 308 -11.38 -18.30 -21.08
N GLN A 309 -10.73 -17.81 -22.13
CA GLN A 309 -10.99 -18.21 -23.51
C GLN A 309 -10.75 -19.70 -23.71
N SER A 310 -9.68 -20.24 -23.12
CA SER A 310 -9.43 -21.69 -23.14
C SER A 310 -10.58 -22.47 -22.49
N ASN A 311 -11.04 -22.06 -21.31
CA ASN A 311 -12.13 -22.74 -20.62
C ASN A 311 -13.46 -22.62 -21.37
N TRP A 312 -13.81 -21.44 -21.88
CA TRP A 312 -15.01 -21.24 -22.70
C TRP A 312 -14.97 -22.07 -23.98
N SER A 313 -13.80 -22.20 -24.62
CA SER A 313 -13.66 -23.07 -25.80
C SER A 313 -13.88 -24.55 -25.48
N LYS A 314 -13.40 -25.04 -24.31
CA LYS A 314 -13.61 -26.41 -23.84
C LYS A 314 -15.09 -26.67 -23.55
N ILE A 315 -15.75 -25.72 -22.89
CA ILE A 315 -17.20 -25.78 -22.62
C ILE A 315 -17.96 -25.83 -23.95
N GLY A 316 -17.66 -24.93 -24.89
CA GLY A 316 -18.31 -24.90 -26.20
C GLY A 316 -18.14 -26.21 -26.98
N ARG A 317 -16.93 -26.78 -27.02
CA ARG A 317 -16.68 -28.08 -27.67
C ARG A 317 -17.48 -29.24 -27.06
N THR A 318 -17.74 -29.19 -25.75
CA THR A 318 -18.46 -30.25 -25.03
C THR A 318 -19.98 -30.06 -25.14
N VAL A 319 -20.46 -28.83 -25.02
CA VAL A 319 -21.89 -28.50 -24.89
C VAL A 319 -22.57 -28.31 -26.24
N ASN A 320 -21.91 -27.70 -27.23
CA ASN A 320 -22.49 -27.47 -28.56
C ASN A 320 -23.02 -28.75 -29.23
N PRO A 321 -22.29 -29.88 -29.28
CA PRO A 321 -22.83 -31.10 -29.90
C PRO A 321 -24.04 -31.64 -29.13
N MET A 322 -24.06 -31.49 -27.80
CA MET A 322 -25.20 -31.92 -26.98
C MET A 322 -26.44 -31.05 -27.20
N ILE A 323 -26.26 -29.73 -27.33
CA ILE A 323 -27.36 -28.80 -27.66
C ILE A 323 -27.94 -29.15 -29.03
N GLN A 324 -27.09 -29.34 -30.04
CA GLN A 324 -27.53 -29.69 -31.39
C GLN A 324 -28.30 -31.01 -31.43
N ARG A 325 -27.89 -31.99 -30.61
CA ARG A 325 -28.52 -33.32 -30.57
C ARG A 325 -29.81 -33.37 -29.76
N TYR A 326 -29.86 -32.73 -28.60
CA TYR A 326 -30.94 -32.93 -27.61
C TYR A 326 -31.82 -31.71 -27.38
N ALA A 327 -31.35 -30.50 -27.68
CA ALA A 327 -32.08 -29.26 -27.39
C ALA A 327 -31.86 -28.16 -28.44
N PRO A 328 -32.21 -28.40 -29.73
CA PRO A 328 -31.94 -27.46 -30.81
C PRO A 328 -32.64 -26.11 -30.65
N PHE A 329 -33.73 -26.05 -29.87
CA PHE A 329 -34.41 -24.80 -29.53
C PHE A 329 -33.54 -23.82 -28.73
N LEU A 330 -32.50 -24.30 -28.04
CA LEU A 330 -31.55 -23.45 -27.30
C LEU A 330 -30.54 -22.73 -28.22
N ASN A 331 -30.44 -23.09 -29.50
CA ASN A 331 -29.49 -22.44 -30.41
C ASN A 331 -29.76 -20.94 -30.57
N THR A 332 -31.03 -20.55 -30.68
CA THR A 332 -31.43 -19.13 -30.81
C THR A 332 -31.04 -18.28 -29.60
N PRO A 333 -31.43 -18.63 -28.36
CA PRO A 333 -31.03 -17.85 -27.18
C PRO A 333 -29.51 -17.91 -26.94
N VAL A 334 -28.85 -19.05 -27.19
CA VAL A 334 -27.39 -19.15 -27.06
C VAL A 334 -26.67 -18.21 -28.04
N THR A 335 -27.13 -18.14 -29.29
CA THR A 335 -26.56 -17.24 -30.29
C THR A 335 -26.77 -15.77 -29.91
N ALA A 336 -27.93 -15.43 -29.35
CA ALA A 336 -28.20 -14.07 -28.86
C ALA A 336 -27.26 -13.69 -27.70
N VAL A 337 -27.05 -14.60 -26.74
CA VAL A 337 -26.11 -14.40 -25.63
C VAL A 337 -24.67 -14.30 -26.13
N GLN A 338 -24.25 -15.14 -27.10
CA GLN A 338 -22.92 -15.03 -27.72
C GLN A 338 -22.71 -13.68 -28.39
N ARG A 339 -23.70 -13.15 -29.11
CA ARG A 339 -23.61 -11.80 -29.70
C ARG A 339 -23.44 -10.73 -28.64
N TRP A 340 -24.15 -10.83 -27.52
CA TRP A 340 -23.96 -9.90 -26.38
C TRP A 340 -22.59 -10.05 -25.71
N TRP A 341 -22.04 -11.27 -25.67
CA TRP A 341 -20.73 -11.56 -25.07
C TRP A 341 -19.57 -10.97 -25.88
N PHE A 342 -19.67 -11.03 -27.22
CA PHE A 342 -18.60 -10.58 -28.12
C PHE A 342 -18.70 -9.13 -28.57
N ARG A 343 -19.87 -8.49 -28.43
CA ARG A 343 -20.00 -7.02 -28.54
C ARG A 343 -19.36 -6.36 -27.34
#